data_AF-A0A0B4EA52-F1
#
_entry.id   AF-A0A0B4EA52-F1
#
_cell.length_a   1.000
_cell.length_b   1.000
_cell.length_c   1.000
_cell.angle_alpha   90.00
_cell.angle_beta   90.00
_cell.angle_gamma   90.00
#
_symmetry.space_group_name_H-M   'P 1'
#
loop_
_entity.id
_entity.type
_entity.pdbx_description
1 polymer ?
#
loop_
_entity_poly.entity_id
_entity_poly.type
_entity_poly.pdbx_seq_one_letter_code
_entity_poly.pdbx_strand_id
1 'polypeptide(L)'
;MSNQRYKVLLFMIAAIWGGGFPITKIALNYGASPNAILAVRFLSASALLFLYLCYKKEKIEKSEITLGLFTGSLLSVGFSLQTVGLSYTTASKNAFLTGTYVVLTPFFAWLFTRKMPRKQIYLSCFLSLTGIFYSLGVAKIFPCSLGIF
;
A
#
# COMPACT_ATOMS: atom_id res chain seq x y z
N MET A 1 -24.77 8.06 17.44
CA MET A 1 -24.29 8.95 16.36
C MET A 1 -22.78 8.86 16.09
N SER A 2 -22.15 7.68 16.23
CA SER A 2 -20.69 7.51 16.06
C SER A 2 -20.29 6.92 14.69
N ASN A 3 -21.15 6.12 14.05
CA ASN A 3 -20.79 5.38 12.82
C ASN A 3 -20.49 6.25 11.59
N GLN A 4 -21.12 7.42 11.46
CA GLN A 4 -20.93 8.27 10.27
C GLN A 4 -19.58 8.99 10.27
N ARG A 5 -19.09 9.41 11.45
CA ARG A 5 -17.77 10.04 11.59
C ARG A 5 -16.65 9.08 11.19
N TYR A 6 -16.73 7.81 11.61
CA TYR A 6 -15.74 6.79 11.23
C TYR A 6 -15.75 6.48 9.74
N LYS A 7 -16.93 6.43 9.10
CA LYS A 7 -17.02 6.23 7.65
C LYS A 7 -16.33 7.34 6.87
N VAL A 8 -16.54 8.60 7.28
CA VAL A 8 -15.89 9.76 6.65
C VAL A 8 -14.38 9.73 6.88
N LEU A 9 -13.93 9.44 8.10
CA LEU A 9 -12.50 9.29 8.42
C LEU A 9 -11.84 8.17 7.59
N LEU A 10 -12.47 7.01 7.49
CA LEU A 10 -11.96 5.90 6.68
C LEU A 10 -11.89 6.26 5.19
N PHE A 11 -12.88 6.98 4.68
CA PHE A 11 -12.86 7.47 3.30
C PHE A 11 -11.70 8.45 3.06
N MET A 12 -11.49 9.40 3.97
CA MET A 12 -10.36 10.34 3.88
C MET A 12 -9.01 9.61 3.91
N ILE A 13 -8.84 8.65 4.81
CA ILE A 13 -7.63 7.83 4.90
C ILE A 13 -7.41 7.08 3.59
N ALA A 14 -8.45 6.46 3.03
CA ALA A 14 -8.37 5.75 1.76
C ALA A 14 -8.01 6.68 0.60
N ALA A 15 -8.58 7.89 0.56
CA ALA A 15 -8.28 8.89 -0.47
C ALA A 15 -6.83 9.39 -0.38
N ILE A 16 -6.36 9.74 0.82
CA ILE A 16 -4.97 10.18 1.06
C ILE A 16 -3.99 9.08 0.69
N TRP A 17 -4.28 7.84 1.10
CA TRP A 17 -3.41 6.70 0.83
C TRP A 17 -3.36 6.36 -0.66
N GLY A 18 -4.52 6.31 -1.34
CA GLY A 18 -4.62 6.06 -2.78
C GLY A 18 -3.96 7.15 -3.63
N GLY A 19 -4.09 8.42 -3.24
CA GLY A 19 -3.41 9.55 -3.89
C GLY A 19 -1.89 9.51 -3.77
N GLY A 20 -1.34 8.75 -2.82
CA GLY A 20 0.11 8.62 -2.65
C GLY A 20 0.83 7.98 -3.83
N PHE A 21 0.17 7.07 -4.56
CA PHE A 21 0.79 6.36 -5.70
C PHE A 21 1.14 7.29 -6.88
N PRO A 22 0.21 8.10 -7.42
CA PRO A 22 0.54 9.04 -8.50
C PRO A 22 1.53 10.10 -8.06
N ILE A 23 1.45 10.63 -6.82
CA ILE A 23 2.43 11.60 -6.29
C ILE A 23 3.83 10.99 -6.25
N THR A 24 3.96 9.75 -5.75
CA THR A 24 5.24 9.03 -5.71
C THR A 24 5.77 8.80 -7.14
N LYS A 25 4.90 8.46 -8.10
CA LYS A 25 5.30 8.29 -9.51
C LYS A 25 5.78 9.59 -10.14
N ILE A 26 5.13 10.71 -9.84
CA ILE A 26 5.56 12.04 -10.28
C ILE A 26 6.94 12.35 -9.71
N ALA A 27 7.17 12.16 -8.42
CA ALA A 27 8.48 12.37 -7.79
C ALA A 27 9.58 11.51 -8.41
N LEU A 28 9.29 10.23 -8.70
CA LEU A 28 10.21 9.34 -9.42
C LEU A 28 10.52 9.84 -10.83
N ASN A 29 9.52 10.35 -11.57
CA ASN A 29 9.70 10.88 -12.92
C ASN A 29 10.57 12.17 -12.93
N TYR A 30 10.55 12.96 -11.85
CA TYR A 30 11.45 14.10 -11.65
C TYR A 30 12.88 13.71 -11.24
N GLY A 31 13.22 12.41 -11.23
CA GLY A 31 14.57 11.92 -10.97
C GLY A 31 14.88 11.64 -9.50
N ALA A 32 13.88 11.70 -8.60
CA ALA A 32 14.11 11.33 -7.21
C ALA A 32 14.35 9.81 -7.08
N SER A 33 15.37 9.43 -6.31
CA SER A 33 15.65 8.03 -6.03
C SER A 33 14.51 7.39 -5.23
N PRO A 34 14.05 6.15 -5.55
CA PRO A 34 13.02 5.44 -4.80
C PRO A 34 13.28 5.40 -3.30
N ASN A 35 14.53 5.11 -2.91
CA ASN A 35 14.92 5.00 -1.51
C ASN A 35 14.94 6.36 -0.81
N ALA A 36 15.24 7.45 -1.53
CA ALA A 36 15.21 8.80 -0.98
C ALA A 36 13.77 9.24 -0.67
N ILE A 37 12.82 8.96 -1.58
CA ILE A 37 11.40 9.23 -1.35
C ILE A 37 10.90 8.47 -0.12
N LEU A 38 11.31 7.20 0.01
CA LEU A 38 10.94 6.36 1.15
C LEU A 38 11.55 6.85 2.45
N ALA A 39 12.83 7.22 2.43
CA ALA A 39 13.51 7.76 3.60
C ALA A 39 12.77 8.99 4.12
N VAL A 40 12.45 9.96 3.25
CA VAL A 40 11.69 11.15 3.65
C VAL A 40 10.32 10.77 4.21
N ARG A 41 9.60 9.84 3.55
CA ARG A 41 8.26 9.41 3.97
C ARG A 41 8.27 8.72 5.34
N PHE A 42 9.16 7.77 5.55
CA PHE A 42 9.22 7.00 6.81
C PHE A 42 9.89 7.77 7.94
N LEU A 43 10.93 8.57 7.66
CA LEU A 43 11.58 9.40 8.69
C LEU A 43 10.65 10.51 9.18
N SER A 44 9.92 11.17 8.28
CA SER A 44 8.93 12.18 8.68
C SER A 44 7.81 11.57 9.53
N ALA A 45 7.26 10.44 9.11
CA ALA A 45 6.24 9.72 9.88
C ALA A 45 6.76 9.26 11.25
N SER A 46 7.98 8.71 11.30
CA SER A 46 8.63 8.26 12.53
C SER A 46 8.91 9.43 13.48
N ALA A 47 9.38 10.56 12.97
CA ALA A 47 9.65 11.75 13.78
C ALA A 47 8.36 12.32 14.38
N LEU A 48 7.29 12.43 13.60
CA LEU A 48 5.99 12.88 14.09
C LEU A 48 5.42 11.94 15.16
N LEU A 49 5.52 10.62 14.95
CA LEU A 49 5.05 9.64 15.92
C LEU A 49 5.89 9.68 17.20
N PHE A 50 7.21 9.83 17.09
CA PHE A 50 8.11 9.96 18.23
C PHE A 50 7.80 11.22 19.05
N LEU A 51 7.61 12.37 18.40
CA LEU A 51 7.20 13.61 19.06
C LEU A 51 5.85 13.46 19.78
N TYR A 52 4.90 12.75 19.17
CA TYR A 52 3.61 12.45 19.79
C TYR A 52 3.75 11.57 21.05
N LEU A 53 4.59 10.53 20.99
CA LEU A 53 4.87 9.66 22.15
C LEU A 53 5.56 10.43 23.28
N CYS A 54 6.52 11.28 22.95
CA CYS A 54 7.16 12.18 23.92
C CYS A 54 6.16 13.13 24.58
N TYR A 55 5.25 13.71 23.79
CA TYR A 55 4.18 14.57 24.28
C TYR A 55 3.23 13.83 25.24
N LYS A 56 2.90 12.58 24.93
CA LYS A 56 2.06 11.72 25.77
C LYS A 56 2.80 11.09 26.95
N LYS A 57 4.13 11.18 27.01
CA LYS A 57 5.01 10.54 28.01
C LYS A 57 4.77 9.03 28.12
N GLU A 58 4.43 8.39 27.00
CA GLU A 58 4.25 6.94 26.94
C GLU A 58 5.59 6.26 27.19
N LYS A 59 5.58 5.20 28.00
CA LYS A 59 6.76 4.37 28.22
C LYS A 59 6.80 3.32 27.12
N ILE A 60 7.93 3.24 26.43
CA ILE A 60 8.15 2.22 25.40
C ILE A 60 8.89 1.06 26.05
N GLU A 61 8.31 -0.14 26.00
CA GLU A 61 8.97 -1.33 26.49
C GLU A 61 10.02 -1.85 25.49
N LYS A 62 11.05 -2.53 25.98
CA LYS A 62 12.08 -3.13 25.10
C LYS A 62 11.49 -4.16 24.12
N SER A 63 10.47 -4.89 24.56
CA SER A 63 9.68 -5.83 23.75
C SER A 63 9.04 -5.14 22.54
N GLU A 64 8.46 -3.97 22.75
CA GLU A 64 7.82 -3.15 21.71
C GLU A 64 8.85 -2.60 20.72
N ILE A 65 10.05 -2.23 21.19
CA ILE A 65 11.14 -1.81 20.31
C ILE A 65 11.57 -2.96 19.41
N THR A 66 11.78 -4.17 19.94
CA THR A 66 12.19 -5.32 19.14
C THR A 66 11.11 -5.72 18.12
N LEU A 67 9.84 -5.75 18.52
CA LEU A 67 8.72 -6.02 17.61
C LEU A 67 8.55 -4.92 16.56
N GLY A 68 8.72 -3.66 16.96
CA GLY A 68 8.66 -2.49 16.07
C GLY A 68 9.79 -2.49 15.05
N LEU A 69 11.01 -2.82 15.46
CA LEU A 69 12.16 -2.96 14.54
C LEU A 69 11.96 -4.12 13.57
N PHE A 70 11.46 -5.27 14.03
CA PHE A 70 11.20 -6.42 13.17
C PHE A 70 10.10 -6.12 12.13
N THR A 71 8.94 -5.65 12.58
CA THR A 71 7.81 -5.33 11.69
C THR A 71 8.09 -4.12 10.80
N GLY A 72 8.78 -3.11 11.32
CA GLY A 72 9.23 -1.93 10.58
C GLY A 72 10.25 -2.27 9.49
N SER A 73 11.18 -3.20 9.75
CA SER A 73 12.13 -3.68 8.74
C SER A 73 11.41 -4.42 7.61
N LEU A 74 10.46 -5.32 7.94
CA LEU A 74 9.64 -6.00 6.94
C LEU A 74 8.81 -5.00 6.11
N LEU A 75 8.22 -4.00 6.77
CA LEU A 75 7.46 -2.95 6.11
C LEU A 75 8.33 -2.12 5.15
N SER A 76 9.53 -1.73 5.59
CA SER A 76 10.49 -0.95 4.79
C SER A 76 10.92 -1.72 3.54
N VAL A 77 11.24 -3.00 3.68
CA VAL A 77 11.57 -3.87 2.54
C VAL A 77 10.38 -3.98 1.58
N GLY A 78 9.17 -4.22 2.10
CA GLY A 78 7.97 -4.31 1.29
C GLY A 78 7.67 -3.03 0.50
N PHE A 79 7.75 -1.86 1.17
CA PHE A 79 7.58 -0.57 0.51
C PHE A 79 8.70 -0.25 -0.48
N SER A 80 9.93 -0.66 -0.20
CA SER A 80 11.07 -0.46 -1.11
C SER A 80 10.85 -1.25 -2.40
N LEU A 81 10.48 -2.52 -2.30
CA LEU A 81 10.11 -3.35 -3.45
C LEU A 81 8.92 -2.77 -4.21
N GLN A 82 7.90 -2.29 -3.50
CA GLN A 82 6.73 -1.65 -4.12
C GLN A 82 7.11 -0.38 -4.88
N THR A 83 8.01 0.44 -4.35
CA THR A 83 8.37 1.74 -4.95
C THR A 83 9.35 1.57 -6.10
N VAL A 84 10.29 0.62 -5.99
CA VAL A 84 11.10 0.19 -7.12
C VAL A 84 10.20 -0.38 -8.23
N GLY A 85 9.22 -1.23 -7.88
CA GLY A 85 8.21 -1.70 -8.81
C GLY A 85 7.41 -0.57 -9.47
N LEU A 86 7.09 0.49 -8.72
CA LEU A 86 6.44 1.69 -9.23
C LEU A 86 7.30 2.42 -10.28
N SER A 87 8.63 2.38 -10.18
CA SER A 87 9.51 2.92 -11.23
C SER A 87 9.30 2.22 -12.57
N TYR A 88 9.09 0.90 -12.57
CA TYR A 88 8.90 0.08 -13.78
C TYR A 88 7.45 -0.02 -14.28
N THR A 89 6.46 0.38 -13.47
CA THR A 89 5.04 0.27 -13.81
C THR A 89 4.31 1.61 -13.70
N THR A 90 3.01 1.62 -13.99
CA THR A 90 2.15 2.81 -13.86
C THR A 90 1.56 2.89 -12.45
N ALA A 91 1.23 4.11 -12.00
CA ALA A 91 0.56 4.29 -10.70
C ALA A 91 -0.72 3.46 -10.59
N SER A 92 -1.50 3.37 -11.67
CA SER A 92 -2.73 2.57 -11.73
C SER A 92 -2.47 1.06 -11.54
N LYS A 93 -1.45 0.50 -12.22
CA LYS A 93 -1.08 -0.91 -12.05
C LYS A 93 -0.58 -1.21 -10.64
N ASN A 94 0.23 -0.32 -10.06
CA ASN A 94 0.72 -0.49 -8.69
C ASN A 94 -0.42 -0.42 -7.66
N ALA A 95 -1.33 0.55 -7.79
CA ALA A 95 -2.50 0.68 -6.92
C ALA A 95 -3.41 -0.56 -7.02
N PHE A 96 -3.58 -1.11 -8.22
CA PHE A 96 -4.38 -2.31 -8.44
C PHE A 96 -3.74 -3.57 -7.81
N LEU A 97 -2.44 -3.78 -8.02
CA LEU A 97 -1.69 -4.88 -7.40
C LEU A 97 -1.74 -4.79 -5.87
N THR A 98 -1.67 -3.56 -5.36
CA THR A 98 -1.78 -3.24 -3.94
C THR A 98 -3.18 -3.60 -3.40
N GLY A 99 -4.25 -3.27 -4.11
CA GLY A 99 -5.61 -3.69 -3.75
C GLY A 99 -5.80 -5.21 -3.75
N THR A 100 -5.10 -5.92 -4.63
CA THR A 100 -5.18 -7.39 -4.71
C THR A 100 -4.56 -8.05 -3.49
N TYR A 101 -3.38 -7.61 -3.01
CA TYR A 101 -2.79 -8.25 -1.81
C TYR A 101 -3.67 -8.06 -0.57
N VAL A 102 -4.45 -6.98 -0.47
CA VAL A 102 -5.39 -6.76 0.64
C VAL A 102 -6.43 -7.88 0.70
N VAL A 103 -6.87 -8.36 -0.47
CA VAL A 103 -7.79 -9.51 -0.57
C VAL A 103 -7.07 -10.83 -0.25
N LEU A 104 -5.77 -10.95 -0.53
CA LEU A 104 -4.96 -12.11 -0.15
C LEU A 104 -4.62 -12.14 1.35
N THR A 105 -4.59 -10.99 2.02
CA THR A 105 -4.26 -10.85 3.45
C THR A 105 -5.04 -11.80 4.37
N PRO A 106 -6.38 -11.95 4.28
CA PRO A 106 -7.11 -12.93 5.09
C PRO A 106 -6.74 -14.39 4.82
N PHE A 107 -6.24 -14.74 3.63
CA PHE A 107 -5.74 -16.10 3.36
C PHE A 107 -4.40 -16.35 4.04
N PHE A 108 -3.50 -15.35 4.04
CA PHE A 108 -2.29 -15.41 4.86
C PHE A 108 -2.62 -15.47 6.36
N ALA A 109 -3.59 -14.68 6.81
CA ALA A 109 -4.05 -14.72 8.21
C ALA A 109 -4.65 -16.08 8.57
N TRP A 110 -5.37 -16.74 7.66
CA TRP A 110 -5.86 -18.10 7.85
C TRP A 110 -4.73 -19.10 8.07
N LEU A 111 -3.59 -18.96 7.38
CA LEU A 111 -2.45 -19.85 7.58
C LEU A 111 -1.93 -19.83 9.03
N PHE A 112 -1.95 -18.66 9.68
CA PHE A 112 -1.52 -18.51 11.07
C PHE A 112 -2.63 -18.78 12.09
N THR A 113 -3.86 -18.38 11.81
CA THR A 113 -4.99 -18.45 12.77
C THR A 113 -5.88 -19.68 12.60
N ARG A 114 -5.73 -20.43 11.51
CA ARG A 114 -6.56 -21.57 11.08
C ARG A 114 -8.07 -21.30 11.00
N LYS A 115 -8.51 -20.04 11.09
CA LYS A 115 -9.93 -19.63 10.92
C LYS A 115 -10.25 -19.34 9.47
N MET A 116 -11.15 -20.12 8.88
CA MET A 116 -11.48 -20.00 7.45
C MET A 116 -12.04 -18.61 7.10
N PRO A 117 -11.58 -18.01 5.99
CA PRO A 117 -12.10 -16.74 5.50
C PRO A 117 -13.56 -16.89 5.01
N ARG A 118 -14.37 -15.83 5.17
CA ARG A 118 -15.77 -15.79 4.73
C ARG A 118 -15.87 -15.94 3.20
N LYS A 119 -16.96 -16.56 2.72
CA LYS A 119 -17.24 -16.78 1.28
C LYS A 119 -17.09 -15.52 0.40
N GLN A 120 -17.38 -14.33 0.96
CA GLN A 120 -17.23 -13.04 0.28
C GLN A 120 -15.79 -12.74 -0.17
N ILE A 121 -14.79 -13.22 0.57
CA ILE A 121 -13.37 -13.01 0.27
C ILE A 121 -12.95 -13.76 -1.00
N TYR A 122 -13.56 -14.93 -1.26
CA TYR A 122 -13.32 -15.68 -2.50
C TYR A 122 -13.82 -14.92 -3.73
N LEU A 123 -14.99 -14.28 -3.63
CA LEU A 123 -15.54 -13.44 -4.71
C LEU A 123 -14.66 -12.21 -4.96
N SER A 124 -14.20 -11.54 -3.90
CA SER A 124 -13.24 -10.45 -4.03
C SER A 124 -11.94 -10.91 -4.67
N CYS A 125 -11.46 -12.11 -4.35
CA CYS A 125 -10.21 -12.64 -4.91
C CYS A 125 -10.36 -12.89 -6.42
N PHE A 126 -11.46 -13.51 -6.84
CA PHE A 126 -11.78 -13.69 -8.25
C PHE A 126 -11.86 -12.36 -8.99
N LEU A 127 -12.56 -11.37 -8.42
CA LEU A 127 -12.70 -10.03 -9.02
C LEU A 127 -11.38 -9.25 -9.08
N SER A 128 -10.51 -9.38 -8.07
CA SER A 128 -9.17 -8.79 -8.11
C SER A 128 -8.31 -9.47 -9.17
N LEU A 129 -8.35 -10.80 -9.30
CA LEU A 129 -7.60 -11.53 -10.33
C LEU A 129 -8.04 -11.15 -11.75
N THR A 130 -9.34 -11.00 -12.00
CA THR A 130 -9.84 -10.55 -13.31
C THR A 130 -9.42 -9.13 -13.62
N GLY A 131 -9.43 -8.22 -12.64
CA GLY A 131 -8.94 -6.86 -12.83
C GLY A 131 -7.42 -6.80 -13.01
N ILE A 132 -6.62 -7.66 -12.37
CA ILE A 132 -5.17 -7.80 -12.65
C ILE A 132 -5.01 -8.21 -14.11
N PHE A 133 -5.73 -9.24 -14.54
CA PHE A 133 -5.65 -9.77 -15.90
C PHE A 133 -5.96 -8.68 -16.94
N TYR A 134 -7.01 -7.89 -16.71
CA TYR A 134 -7.35 -6.75 -17.57
C TYR A 134 -6.26 -5.66 -17.54
N SER A 135 -5.75 -5.32 -16.35
CA SER A 135 -4.72 -4.29 -16.18
C SER A 135 -3.36 -4.69 -16.79
N LEU A 136 -3.01 -5.98 -16.75
CA LEU A 136 -1.79 -6.53 -17.34
C LEU A 136 -1.93 -6.84 -18.85
N GLY A 137 -3.14 -7.08 -19.36
CA GLY A 137 -3.36 -7.78 -20.63
C GLY A 137 -4.10 -7.06 -21.77
N VAL A 138 -4.34 -5.74 -21.74
CA VAL A 138 -4.99 -5.05 -22.89
C VAL A 138 -4.19 -3.84 -23.43
N ALA A 139 -3.24 -3.28 -22.67
CA ALA A 139 -2.43 -2.15 -23.14
C ALA A 139 -1.23 -2.53 -24.06
N LYS A 140 -0.97 -3.83 -24.27
CA LYS A 140 0.12 -4.31 -25.15
C LYS A 140 -0.32 -5.31 -26.23
N ILE A 141 -1.58 -5.76 -26.23
CA ILE A 141 -2.11 -6.69 -27.23
C ILE A 141 -2.88 -5.96 -28.35
N PHE A 142 -3.07 -4.64 -28.24
CA PHE A 142 -3.35 -3.78 -29.39
C PHE A 142 -2.07 -3.05 -29.83
N PRO A 143 -1.13 -3.69 -30.55
CA PRO A 143 -0.41 -2.99 -31.60
C PRO A 143 -1.38 -2.88 -32.78
N CYS A 144 -2.41 -2.06 -32.66
CA CYS A 144 -3.28 -1.77 -33.80
C CYS A 144 -3.33 -0.26 -33.98
N SER A 145 -2.77 0.13 -35.12
CA SER A 145 -2.67 1.48 -35.66
C SER A 145 -3.93 2.33 -35.45
N LEU A 146 -3.82 3.34 -34.59
CA LEU A 146 -4.44 4.66 -34.76
C LEU A 146 -3.60 5.55 -33.82
N GLY A 147 -2.64 6.36 -34.28
CA GLY A 147 -2.79 7.22 -35.45
C GLY A 147 -4.02 8.08 -35.21
N ILE A 148 -3.84 9.18 -34.47
CA ILE A 148 -4.73 10.35 -34.27
C ILE A 148 -4.96 10.66 -32.77
N PHE A 149 -4.31 11.76 -32.36
CA PHE A 149 -4.35 12.56 -31.10
C PHE A 149 -3.80 11.98 -29.80
#